data_AF-A0AAP6RQ29-F1
#
_entry.id   AF-A0AAP6RQ29-F1
#
_cell.length_a   1.000
_cell.length_b   1.000
_cell.length_c   1.000
_cell.angle_alpha   90.00
_cell.angle_beta   90.00
_cell.angle_gamma   90.00
#
_symmetry.space_group_name_H-M   'P 1'
#
loop_
_entity.id
_entity.type
_entity.pdbx_description
1 polymer ?
#
loop_
_entity_poly.entity_id
_entity_poly.type
_entity_poly.pdbx_seq_one_letter_code
_entity_poly.pdbx_strand_id
1 'polypeptide(L)' 'MIDYTLYGLNKNDVDEYHKQICCLLGKSVLLVLIANKPITKQNLLASLIQEVEQQHDEYFQKLHRAAIEMIGVNGR' A
#
# COMPACT_ATOMS: atom_id res chain seq x y z
N MET A 1 -2.44 14.63 -1.58
CA MET A 1 -1.28 14.05 -2.31
C MET A 1 -0.36 13.48 -1.25
N ILE A 2 0.08 12.22 -1.39
CA ILE A 2 0.93 11.56 -0.39
C ILE A 2 2.31 12.24 -0.41
N ASP A 3 2.83 12.59 0.77
CA ASP A 3 4.19 13.10 0.89
C ASP A 3 5.16 11.92 1.10
N TYR A 4 5.75 11.47 0.00
CA TYR A 4 6.70 10.37 -0.03
C TYR A 4 7.96 10.62 0.81
N THR A 5 8.30 11.87 1.08
CA THR A 5 9.49 12.20 1.88
C THR A 5 9.32 11.78 3.34
N LEU A 6 8.08 11.69 3.85
CA LEU A 6 7.77 11.16 5.19
C LEU A 6 8.15 9.69 5.35
N TYR A 7 8.28 8.97 4.24
CA TYR A 7 8.71 7.57 4.19
C TYR A 7 10.19 7.42 3.83
N GLY A 8 10.94 8.52 3.72
CA GLY A 8 12.34 8.49 3.27
C GLY A 8 12.49 8.14 1.79
N LEU A 9 11.45 8.37 0.98
CA LEU A 9 11.46 8.19 -0.47
C LEU A 9 11.73 9.52 -1.18
N ASN A 10 12.32 9.46 -2.37
CA ASN A 10 12.73 10.64 -3.12
C ASN A 10 11.52 11.29 -3.83
N LYS A 11 11.31 12.59 -3.60
CA LYS A 11 10.24 13.38 -4.24
C LYS A 11 10.29 13.42 -5.77
N ASN A 12 11.39 13.00 -6.39
CA ASN A 12 11.53 13.01 -7.84
C ASN A 12 11.00 11.75 -8.54
N ASP A 13 10.78 10.66 -7.80
CA ASP A 13 10.42 9.34 -8.39
C ASP A 13 8.93 9.00 -8.19
N VAL A 14 8.10 10.02 -7.99
CA VAL A 14 6.67 9.89 -7.61
C VAL A 14 5.89 8.99 -8.57
N ASP A 15 6.12 9.13 -9.88
CA ASP A 15 5.43 8.32 -10.88
C ASP A 15 5.75 6.83 -10.77
N GLU A 16 6.99 6.50 -10.41
CA GLU A 16 7.41 5.12 -10.21
C GLU A 16 6.79 4.56 -8.93
N TYR A 17 6.76 5.34 -7.85
CA TYR A 17 6.09 4.94 -6.61
C TYR A 17 4.60 4.72 -6.81
N HIS A 18 3.93 5.57 -7.59
CA HIS A 18 2.52 5.37 -7.94
C HIS A 18 2.29 4.04 -8.66
N LYS A 19 3.10 3.71 -9.67
CA LYS A 19 2.99 2.43 -10.39
C LYS A 19 3.15 1.25 -9.42
N GLN A 20 4.19 1.29 -8.59
CA GLN A 20 4.46 0.20 -7.65
C GLN A 20 3.36 0.08 -6.58
N ILE A 21 2.87 1.20 -6.05
CA ILE A 21 1.76 1.22 -5.10
C ILE A 21 0.48 0.70 -5.76
N CYS A 22 0.16 1.09 -6.99
CA CYS A 22 -0.98 0.53 -7.72
C CYS A 22 -0.88 -1.00 -7.89
N CYS A 23 0.33 -1.52 -8.16
CA CYS A 23 0.57 -2.97 -8.20
C CYS A 23 0.32 -3.63 -6.84
N LEU A 24 0.80 -3.03 -5.74
CA LEU A 24 0.55 -3.53 -4.38
C LEU A 24 -0.94 -3.53 -4.03
N LEU A 25 -1.67 -2.47 -4.39
CA LEU A 25 -3.11 -2.37 -4.21
C LEU A 25 -3.85 -3.45 -5.01
N GLY A 26 -3.46 -3.67 -6.27
CA GLY A 26 -4.01 -4.74 -7.10
C GLY A 26 -3.77 -6.14 -6.51
N LYS A 27 -2.56 -6.38 -5.98
CA LYS A 27 -2.23 -7.61 -5.26
C LYS A 27 -3.10 -7.79 -4.01
N SER A 28 -3.28 -6.74 -3.22
CA SER A 28 -4.13 -6.78 -2.02
C SER A 28 -5.60 -7.10 -2.37
N VAL A 29 -6.13 -6.53 -3.44
CA VAL A 29 -7.48 -6.88 -3.97
C VAL A 29 -7.55 -8.37 -4.29
N LEU A 30 -6.56 -8.91 -5.03
CA LEU A 30 -6.50 -10.34 -5.36
C LEU A 30 -6.46 -11.22 -4.10
N LEU A 31 -5.64 -10.87 -3.11
CA LEU A 31 -5.53 -11.63 -1.86
C LEU A 31 -6.85 -11.64 -1.07
N VAL A 32 -7.56 -10.51 -1.01
CA VAL A 32 -8.87 -10.43 -0.35
C VAL A 32 -9.91 -11.28 -1.08
N LEU A 33 -9.92 -11.27 -2.42
CA LEU A 33 -10.81 -12.12 -3.22
C LEU A 33 -10.49 -13.61 -3.04
N ILE A 34 -9.22 -14.00 -3.07
CA ILE A 34 -8.77 -15.39 -2.84
C ILE A 34 -9.18 -15.87 -1.44
N ALA A 35 -9.13 -14.98 -0.44
CA ALA A 35 -9.59 -15.25 0.91
C ALA A 35 -11.13 -15.26 1.06
N ASN A 36 -11.88 -15.13 -0.04
CA ASN A 36 -13.34 -15.05 -0.10
C ASN A 36 -13.94 -13.98 0.84
N LYS A 37 -13.25 -12.84 0.95
CA LYS A 37 -13.69 -11.68 1.73
C LYS A 37 -14.21 -10.58 0.81
N PRO A 38 -15.16 -9.75 1.25
CA PRO A 38 -15.61 -8.61 0.46
C PRO A 38 -14.50 -7.56 0.31
N ILE A 39 -14.43 -6.90 -0.85
CA ILE A 39 -13.52 -5.78 -1.07
C ILE A 39 -14.02 -4.57 -0.27
N THR A 40 -13.46 -4.39 0.92
CA THR A 40 -13.74 -3.26 1.80
C THR A 40 -12.43 -2.59 2.19
N LYS A 41 -12.48 -1.30 2.56
CA LYS A 41 -11.32 -0.57 3.08
C LYS A 41 -10.61 -1.35 4.20
N GLN A 42 -11.38 -1.91 5.13
CA GLN A 42 -10.86 -2.68 6.27
C GLN A 42 -10.13 -3.95 5.84
N ASN A 43 -10.70 -4.71 4.90
CA ASN A 43 -10.10 -5.95 4.42
C ASN A 43 -8.83 -5.69 3.59
N LEU A 44 -8.81 -4.63 2.78
CA LEU A 44 -7.62 -4.22 2.03
C LEU A 44 -6.51 -3.76 2.97
N LEU A 45 -6.84 -2.94 3.98
CA LEU A 45 -5.87 -2.51 4.99
C LEU A 45 -5.29 -3.70 5.77
N ALA A 46 -6.13 -4.64 6.20
CA ALA A 46 -5.68 -5.84 6.88
C ALA A 46 -4.73 -6.67 6.00
N SER A 47 -5.05 -6.82 4.71
CA SER A 47 -4.18 -7.50 3.75
C SER A 47 -2.83 -6.80 3.58
N LEU A 48 -2.81 -5.48 3.38
CA LEU A 48 -1.57 -4.72 3.22
C LEU A 48 -0.69 -4.74 4.47
N ILE A 49 -1.30 -4.65 5.67
CA ILE A 49 -0.58 -4.71 6.95
C ILE A 49 0.10 -6.07 7.10
N GLN A 50 -0.62 -7.16 6.82
CA GLN A 50 -0.06 -8.51 6.87
C GLN A 50 1.13 -8.68 5.92
N GLU A 51 1.06 -8.09 4.72
CA GLU A 51 2.19 -8.12 3.77
C GLU A 51 3.39 -7.30 4.25
N VAL A 52 3.18 -6.15 4.90
CA VAL A 52 4.27 -5.33 5.49
C VAL A 52 5.02 -6.11 6.56
N GLU A 53 4.31 -6.83 7.42
CA GLU A 53 4.91 -7.63 8.51
C GLU A 53 5.81 -8.75 7.97
N GLN A 54 5.53 -9.25 6.78
CA GLN A 54 6.31 -10.29 6.10
C GLN A 54 7.37 -9.73 5.15
N GLN A 55 7.36 -8.41 4.89
CA GLN A 55 8.28 -7.77 3.97
C GLN A 55 9.60 -7.47 4.67
N HIS A 56 10.70 -8.02 4.16
CA HIS A 56 12.04 -7.79 4.70
C HIS A 56 12.82 -6.69 3.98
N ASP A 57 12.38 -6.32 2.78
CA ASP A 57 13.01 -5.24 2.02
C ASP A 57 12.52 -3.86 2.50
N GLU A 58 13.46 -3.02 2.94
CA GLU A 58 13.18 -1.70 3.51
C GLU A 58 12.49 -0.76 2.50
N TYR A 59 12.87 -0.84 1.22
CA TYR A 59 12.25 -0.03 0.18
C TYR A 59 10.80 -0.44 -0.04
N PHE A 60 10.52 -1.74 -0.14
CA PHE A 60 9.14 -2.22 -0.25
C PHE A 60 8.32 -1.96 1.02
N GLN A 61 8.91 -2.00 2.21
CA GLN A 61 8.21 -1.59 3.44
C GLN A 61 7.74 -0.13 3.35
N LYS A 62 8.58 0.78 2.86
CA LYS A 62 8.23 2.20 2.66
C LYS A 62 7.05 2.35 1.69
N LEU A 63 7.07 1.62 0.57
CA LEU A 63 5.98 1.62 -0.40
C LEU A 63 4.67 1.07 0.16
N HIS A 64 4.70 0.01 0.97
CA HIS A 64 3.49 -0.51 1.60
C HIS A 64 2.90 0.48 2.62
N ARG A 65 3.73 1.19 3.38
CA ARG A 65 3.26 2.25 4.30
C ARG A 65 2.57 3.39 3.52
N ALA A 66 3.16 3.81 2.42
CA ALA A 66 2.53 4.78 1.53
C ALA A 66 1.22 4.24 0.90
N ALA A 67 1.15 2.97 0.54
CA ALA A 67 -0.08 2.33 0.05
C ALA A 67 -1.19 2.31 1.12
N ILE A 68 -0.83 2.04 2.38
CA ILE A 68 -1.75 2.11 3.52
C ILE A 68 -2.30 3.52 3.69
N GLU A 69 -1.45 4.56 3.61
CA GLU A 69 -1.90 5.95 3.64
C GLU A 69 -2.85 6.24 2.46
N MET A 70 -2.54 5.77 1.25
CA MET A 70 -3.38 5.99 0.06
C MET A 70 -4.81 5.48 0.24
N ILE A 71 -4.98 4.29 0.83
CA ILE A 71 -6.30 3.75 1.18
C ILE A 71 -6.91 4.49 2.39
N GLY A 72 -6.06 4.86 3.34
CA GLY A 72 -6.42 5.53 4.59
C GLY A 72 -7.03 6.92 4.40
N VAL A 73 -6.54 7.69 3.43
CA VAL A 73 -6.77 9.16 3.31
C VAL A 73 -8.19 9.59 2.92
N ASN A 74 -9.12 8.70 2.54
CA ASN A 74 -10.53 9.09 2.44
C ASN A 74 -11.25 8.91 3.79
N GLY A 75 -11.35 10.01 4.54
CA GLY A 75 -12.05 10.11 5.82
C GLY A 75 -11.94 11.47 6.53
N ARG A 76 -11.78 12.58 5.79
CA ARG A 76 -12.02 13.93 6.29
C ARG A 76 -13.00 14.64 5.35
#